data_AF-A0A1Q3JRC7-F1
#
_entry.id   AF-A0A1Q3JRC7-F1
#
_cell.length_a   1.000
_cell.length_b   1.000
_cell.length_c   1.000
_cell.angle_alpha   90.00
_cell.angle_beta   90.00
_cell.angle_gamma   90.00
#
_symmetry.space_group_name_H-M   'P 1'
#
loop_
_entity.id
_entity.type
_entity.pdbx_description
1 polymer ?
#
loop_
_entity_poly.entity_id
_entity_poly.type
_entity_poly.pdbx_seq_one_letter_code
_entity_poly.pdbx_strand_id
1 'polypeptide(L)' 'MEQPPRHLRSLPWLMAVAPSELADRSSYGRAALIAKLARMLAAERQRGLAGHWTYEPARHRALLAVYHHEKAAFRRDFQA' A
#
# COMPACT_ATOMS: atom_id res chain seq x y z
N MET A 1 21.11 5.14 4.78
CA MET A 1 19.65 4.99 4.66
C MET A 1 19.39 3.97 3.57
N GLU A 2 18.94 2.76 3.91
CA GLU A 2 18.48 1.81 2.89
C GLU A 2 17.32 2.43 2.12
N GLN A 3 17.42 2.48 0.79
CA GLN A 3 16.33 2.99 -0.01
C GLN A 3 15.19 1.96 -0.03
N PRO A 4 13.92 2.39 0.12
CA PRO A 4 12.82 1.46 0.02
C PRO A 4 12.78 0.79 -1.37
N PRO A 5 12.32 -0.47 -1.44
CA PRO A 5 12.09 -1.17 -2.70
C PRO A 5 11.34 -0.30 -3.72
N ARG A 6 11.64 -0.49 -5.02
CA ARG A 6 11.14 0.38 -6.10
C ARG A 6 9.63 0.58 -6.07
N HIS A 7 8.86 -0.47 -5.76
CA HIS A 7 7.40 -0.42 -5.73
C HIS A 7 6.84 0.35 -4.51
N LEU A 8 7.62 0.59 -3.46
CA LEU A 8 7.21 1.37 -2.29
C LEU A 8 7.57 2.87 -2.40
N ARG A 9 8.44 3.24 -3.35
CA ARG A 9 8.92 4.63 -3.50
C ARG A 9 7.82 5.63 -3.84
N SER A 10 6.74 5.17 -4.47
CA SER A 10 5.57 6.00 -4.78
C SER A 10 4.62 6.17 -3.59
N LEU A 11 4.69 5.33 -2.56
CA LEU A 11 3.72 5.34 -1.47
C LEU A 11 3.60 6.66 -0.71
N PRO A 12 4.69 7.41 -0.42
CA PRO A 12 4.57 8.71 0.24
C PRO A 12 3.71 9.74 -0.53
N TRP A 13 3.62 9.59 -1.86
CA TRP A 13 2.77 10.44 -2.70
C TRP A 13 1.33 9.93 -2.79
N LEU A 14 1.13 8.62 -2.55
CA LEU A 14 -0.16 7.95 -2.67
C LEU A 14 -0.90 7.85 -1.34
N MET A 15 -0.25 7.99 -0.20
CA MET A 15 -0.88 7.93 1.12
C MET A 15 0.05 8.48 2.20
N ALA A 16 -0.53 8.83 3.34
CA ALA A 16 0.26 9.17 4.53
C ALA A 16 0.97 7.92 5.04
N VAL A 17 2.26 7.76 4.73
CA VAL A 17 3.12 6.69 5.22
C VAL A 17 4.45 7.29 5.68
N ALA A 18 4.90 6.92 6.87
CA ALA A 18 6.17 7.38 7.42
C ALA A 18 7.33 6.58 6.81
N PRO A 19 8.54 7.18 6.67
CA PRO A 19 9.73 6.45 6.23
C PRO A 19 10.05 5.22 7.09
N SER A 20 9.76 5.27 8.40
CA SER A 20 9.93 4.14 9.31
C SER A 20 9.01 2.97 8.98
N GLU A 21 7.77 3.23 8.58
CA GLU A 21 6.83 2.19 8.15
C GLU A 21 7.30 1.51 6.84
N LEU A 22 8.01 2.22 5.97
CA LEU A 22 8.58 1.67 4.74
C LEU A 22 9.89 0.91 4.99
N ALA A 23 10.64 1.31 6.02
CA ALA A 23 11.88 0.68 6.44
C ALA A 23 11.64 -0.60 7.25
N ASP A 24 10.50 -0.74 7.91
CA ASP A 24 10.17 -1.96 8.65
C ASP A 24 9.86 -3.12 7.69
N ARG A 25 10.85 -4.01 7.52
CA ARG A 25 10.76 -5.22 6.68
C ARG A 25 10.36 -6.47 7.45
N SER A 26 10.06 -6.34 8.75
CA SER A 26 9.57 -7.47 9.54
C SER A 26 8.21 -7.96 9.04
N SER A 27 7.83 -9.18 9.43
CA SER A 27 6.49 -9.71 9.15
C SER A 27 5.40 -8.81 9.74
N TYR A 28 5.64 -8.25 10.93
CA TYR A 28 4.72 -7.31 11.58
C TYR A 28 4.58 -6.01 10.77
N GLY A 29 5.70 -5.39 10.40
CA GLY A 29 5.72 -4.16 9.60
C GLY A 29 5.00 -4.32 8.27
N ARG A 30 5.28 -5.44 7.57
CA ARG A 30 4.58 -5.75 6.32
C ARG A 30 3.08 -5.98 6.52
N ALA A 31 2.67 -6.71 7.56
CA ALA A 31 1.26 -6.90 7.87
C ALA A 31 0.55 -5.57 8.16
N ALA A 32 1.20 -4.68 8.93
CA ALA A 32 0.68 -3.34 9.22
C ALA A 32 0.54 -2.49 7.95
N LEU A 33 1.54 -2.51 7.06
CA LEU A 33 1.50 -1.82 5.78
C LEU A 33 0.36 -2.34 4.88
N ILE A 34 0.19 -3.66 4.79
CA ILE A 34 -0.91 -4.30 4.04
C ILE A 34 -2.27 -3.86 4.59
N ALA A 35 -2.44 -3.86 5.92
CA ALA A 35 -3.69 -3.43 6.56
C ALA A 35 -4.00 -1.95 6.26
N LYS A 36 -2.97 -1.09 6.29
CA LYS A 36 -3.11 0.34 5.97
C LYS A 36 -3.50 0.56 4.51
N LEU A 37 -2.88 -0.17 3.58
CA LEU A 37 -3.23 -0.16 2.15
C LEU A 37 -4.67 -0.61 1.92
N ALA A 38 -5.11 -1.69 2.59
CA ALA A 38 -6.47 -2.19 2.46
C ALA A 38 -7.51 -1.14 2.91
N ARG A 39 -7.25 -0.42 4.01
CA ARG A 39 -8.11 0.67 4.48
C ARG A 39 -8.18 1.83 3.49
N MET A 40 -7.04 2.22 2.92
CA MET A 40 -7.00 3.29 1.91
C MET A 40 -7.77 2.90 0.64
N LEU A 41 -7.59 1.67 0.16
CA LEU A 41 -8.31 1.13 -1.01
C LEU A 41 -9.82 1.06 -0.78
N ALA A 42 -10.25 0.68 0.43
CA ALA A 42 -11.66 0.71 0.78
C ALA A 42 -12.24 2.13 0.70
N ALA A 43 -11.51 3.13 1.22
CA ALA A 43 -11.93 4.53 1.14
C ALA A 43 -11.98 5.05 -0.31
N GLU A 44 -10.98 4.74 -1.13
CA GLU A 44 -10.96 5.07 -2.56
C GLU A 44 -12.12 4.42 -3.31
N ARG A 45 -12.43 3.15 -3.01
CA ARG A 45 -13.58 2.45 -3.60
C ARG A 45 -14.90 3.12 -3.23
N GLN A 46 -15.08 3.52 -1.98
CA GLN A 46 -16.29 4.24 -1.55
C GLN A 46 -16.43 5.59 -2.25
N ARG A 47 -15.34 6.35 -2.39
CA ARG A 47 -15.33 7.62 -3.16
C ARG A 47 -15.73 7.39 -4.61
N GLY A 48 -15.19 6.36 -5.25
CA GLY A 48 -15.54 6.01 -6.63
C GLY A 48 -17.02 5.63 -6.80
N LEU A 49 -17.57 4.85 -5.87
CA LEU A 49 -19.00 4.52 -5.88
C LEU A 49 -19.91 5.72 -5.66
N ALA A 50 -19.49 6.67 -4.82
CA ALA A 50 -20.24 7.89 -4.55
C ALA A 50 -20.12 8.95 -5.67
N GLY A 51 -19.36 8.67 -6.75
CA GLY A 51 -19.05 9.67 -7.77
C GLY A 51 -18.30 10.89 -7.22
N HIS A 52 -17.56 10.71 -6.12
CA HIS A 52 -16.90 11.81 -5.44
C HIS A 52 -15.78 12.39 -6.31
N TRP A 53 -15.74 13.71 -6.46
CA TRP A 53 -14.82 14.42 -7.36
C TRP A 53 -13.33 14.16 -7.10
N THR A 54 -12.96 13.77 -5.87
CA THR A 54 -11.58 13.41 -5.50
C THR A 54 -11.19 11.99 -5.90
N TYR A 55 -12.11 11.18 -6.44
CA TYR A 55 -11.79 9.82 -6.83
C TYR A 55 -10.86 9.85 -8.05
N GLU A 56 -9.67 9.29 -7.89
CA GLU A 56 -8.66 9.25 -8.94
C GLU A 56 -8.32 7.79 -9.31
N PRO A 57 -8.74 7.30 -10.49
CA PRO A 57 -8.49 5.92 -10.90
C PRO A 57 -7.00 5.55 -10.98
N ALA A 58 -6.13 6.51 -11.32
CA ALA A 58 -4.68 6.29 -11.39
C ALA A 58 -4.10 6.00 -9.99
N ARG A 59 -4.48 6.80 -8.99
CA ARG A 59 -4.13 6.60 -7.58
C ARG A 59 -4.62 5.25 -7.07
N HIS A 60 -5.88 4.90 -7.36
CA HIS A 60 -6.45 3.61 -6.97
C HIS A 60 -5.65 2.43 -7.56
N ARG A 61 -5.33 2.46 -8.85
CA ARG A 61 -4.52 1.41 -9.51
C ARG A 61 -3.13 1.30 -8.92
N ALA A 62 -2.48 2.43 -8.63
CA ALA A 62 -1.15 2.44 -8.02
C ALA A 62 -1.17 1.81 -6.61
N LEU A 63 -2.16 2.15 -5.78
CA LEU A 63 -2.34 1.53 -4.46
C LEU A 63 -2.62 0.03 -4.56
N LEU A 64 -3.45 -0.40 -5.52
CA LEU A 64 -3.72 -1.83 -5.76
C LEU A 64 -2.45 -2.59 -6.14
N ALA A 65 -1.62 -2.04 -7.02
CA ALA A 65 -0.39 -2.69 -7.46
C ALA A 65 0.55 -2.95 -6.27
N VAL A 66 0.72 -1.96 -5.39
CA VAL A 66 1.55 -2.11 -4.18
C VAL A 66 0.94 -3.12 -3.20
N TYR A 67 -0.37 -3.04 -2.96
CA TYR A 67 -1.08 -3.98 -2.08
C TYR A 67 -0.94 -5.44 -2.54
N HIS A 68 -1.14 -5.71 -3.83
CA HIS A 68 -0.97 -7.05 -4.38
C HIS A 68 0.47 -7.54 -4.29
N HIS A 69 1.45 -6.66 -4.52
CA HIS A 69 2.86 -7.00 -4.36
C HIS A 69 3.19 -7.39 -2.92
N GLU A 70 2.83 -6.55 -1.94
CA GLU A 70 3.11 -6.84 -0.53
C GLU A 70 2.38 -8.09 -0.03
N LYS A 71 1.13 -8.33 -0.45
CA LYS A 71 0.43 -9.58 -0.12
C LYS A 71 1.09 -10.82 -0.72
N ALA A 72 1.54 -10.74 -1.97
CA ALA A 72 2.24 -11.85 -2.60
C ALA A 72 3.56 -12.15 -1.90
N ALA A 73 4.32 -11.11 -1.54
CA ALA A 73 5.56 -11.24 -0.78
C ALA A 73 5.31 -11.81 0.62
N PHE A 74 4.32 -11.28 1.36
CA PHE A 74 3.93 -11.80 2.67
C PHE A 74 3.52 -13.28 2.62
N ARG A 75 2.76 -13.69 1.60
CA ARG A 75 2.38 -15.09 1.43
C ARG A 75 3.58 -16.00 1.16
N ARG A 76 4.56 -15.55 0.37
CA ARG A 76 5.79 -16.31 0.10
C ARG A 76 6.60 -16.49 1.38
N ASP A 77 6.74 -15.43 2.17
CA ASP A 77 7.51 -15.47 3.43
C ASP A 77 6.86 -16.39 4.48
N PHE A 78 5.55 -16.62 4.41
CA PHE A 78 4.83 -17.56 5.27
C PHE A 78 4.83 -19.02 4.76
N GLN A 79 5.20 -19.25 3.50
CA GLN A 79 5.23 -20.58 2.88
C GLN A 79 6.65 -21.17 2.81
N ALA A 80 7.67 -20.35 3.08
CA ALA A 80 9.07 -20.74 3.20
C ALA A 80 9.41 -21.13 4.65
#